data_AF-A0A9X6WI38-F1
#
_entry.id   AF-A0A9X6WI38-F1
#
_cell.length_a   1.000
_cell.length_b   1.000
_cell.length_c   1.000
_cell.angle_alpha   90.00
_cell.angle_beta   90.00
_cell.angle_gamma   90.00
#
_symmetry.space_group_name_H-M   'P 1'
#
loop_
_entity.id
_entity.type
_entity.pdbx_description
1 polymer ?
#
loop_
_entity_poly.entity_id
_entity_poly.type
_entity_poly.pdbx_seq_one_letter_code
_entity_poly.pdbx_strand_id
1 'polypeptide(L)'
;MKTTQEELENKYWKIGKFAKLIGKHNNTVDNWFKDLEKEKIHYVQRVGKEKVYDELDLEIAKYISQKRDEGWTLEAIYLSLQNGDADLEIRSDYIPDEDETALITERHIQSIREELKEEMLTQFKDLNKAFSQFAQEELGKKLLLEDKATQRQRRLEDLITQRRVVDKLRKEAKLKWMEQPEDERFIKVGIFRKKIENMDKKNEFIEEYVSVNYEKELLTMFGNDNESLEHTKS
;
A
#
# COMPACT_ATOMS: atom_id res chain seq x y z
N MET A 1 -24.65 16.29 -12.89
CA MET A 1 -25.16 15.79 -14.19
C MET A 1 -25.68 14.38 -13.97
N LYS A 2 -27.01 14.21 -13.87
CA LYS A 2 -27.70 12.91 -13.79
C LYS A 2 -28.45 12.71 -15.10
N THR A 3 -27.71 12.58 -16.18
CA THR A 3 -28.27 12.52 -17.53
C THR A 3 -27.41 11.55 -18.31
N THR A 4 -27.78 10.26 -18.31
CA THR A 4 -27.16 9.26 -19.20
C THR A 4 -27.90 7.93 -19.21
N GLN A 5 -28.47 7.49 -18.08
CA GLN A 5 -29.10 6.16 -18.02
C GLN A 5 -30.59 6.18 -18.43
N GLU A 6 -31.32 7.21 -18.03
CA GLU A 6 -32.77 7.36 -18.29
C GLU A 6 -33.06 7.75 -19.76
N GLU A 7 -32.13 8.42 -20.44
CA GLU A 7 -32.26 8.77 -21.86
C GLU A 7 -31.96 7.59 -22.80
N LEU A 8 -31.07 6.68 -22.40
CA LEU A 8 -30.77 5.45 -23.15
C LEU A 8 -31.88 4.40 -23.02
N GLU A 9 -32.54 4.32 -21.85
CA GLU A 9 -33.70 3.44 -21.63
C GLU A 9 -34.92 3.82 -22.49
N ASN A 10 -34.94 5.03 -23.05
CA ASN A 10 -36.01 5.50 -23.94
C ASN A 10 -35.75 5.26 -25.44
N LYS A 11 -34.54 4.82 -25.83
CA LYS A 11 -34.20 4.60 -27.25
C LYS A 11 -34.18 3.13 -27.68
N TYR A 12 -34.14 2.21 -26.71
CA TYR A 12 -33.98 0.79 -26.99
C TYR A 12 -34.93 -0.08 -26.16
N TRP A 13 -35.43 -1.14 -26.78
CA TRP A 13 -36.43 -2.02 -26.20
C TRP A 13 -36.03 -3.49 -26.32
N LYS A 14 -36.38 -4.30 -25.31
CA LYS A 14 -36.43 -5.76 -25.43
C LYS A 14 -37.76 -6.16 -26.08
N ILE A 15 -37.80 -7.35 -26.71
CA ILE A 15 -38.97 -7.83 -27.47
C ILE A 15 -40.31 -7.67 -26.72
N GLY A 16 -40.31 -7.89 -25.40
CA GLY A 16 -41.53 -7.79 -24.60
C GLY A 16 -42.07 -6.38 -24.39
N LYS A 17 -41.22 -5.35 -24.30
CA LYS A 17 -41.65 -3.94 -24.27
C LYS A 17 -41.94 -3.46 -25.69
N PHE A 18 -41.12 -3.88 -26.65
CA PHE A 18 -41.22 -3.52 -28.06
C PHE A 18 -42.56 -3.96 -28.69
N ALA A 19 -42.94 -5.23 -28.57
CA ALA A 19 -44.17 -5.74 -29.17
C ALA A 19 -45.44 -5.11 -28.57
N LYS A 20 -45.40 -4.70 -27.29
CA LYS A 20 -46.48 -3.92 -26.67
C LYS A 20 -46.70 -2.56 -27.34
N LEU A 21 -45.63 -1.89 -27.79
CA LEU A 21 -45.73 -0.61 -28.51
C LEU A 21 -46.45 -0.75 -29.85
N ILE A 22 -46.35 -1.93 -30.47
CA ILE A 22 -46.98 -2.25 -31.76
C ILE A 22 -48.39 -2.83 -31.56
N GLY A 23 -48.75 -3.24 -30.34
CA GLY A 23 -50.04 -3.87 -30.03
C GLY A 23 -50.16 -5.30 -30.57
N LYS A 24 -49.04 -6.00 -30.78
CA LYS A 24 -49.00 -7.39 -31.27
C LYS A 24 -48.27 -8.30 -30.28
N HIS A 25 -48.45 -9.61 -30.41
CA HIS A 25 -47.80 -10.58 -29.52
C HIS A 25 -46.29 -10.67 -29.81
N ASN A 26 -45.47 -10.82 -28.77
CA ASN A 26 -44.00 -10.88 -28.87
C ASN A 26 -43.51 -11.87 -29.92
N ASN A 27 -44.07 -13.09 -29.95
CA ASN A 27 -43.67 -14.12 -30.92
C ASN A 27 -43.99 -13.72 -32.37
N THR A 28 -45.06 -12.97 -32.60
CA THR A 28 -45.43 -12.50 -33.95
C THR A 28 -44.41 -11.50 -34.45
N VAL A 29 -44.06 -10.53 -33.62
CA VAL A 29 -43.07 -9.50 -33.95
C VAL A 29 -41.67 -10.13 -34.09
N ASP A 30 -41.28 -11.03 -33.18
CA ASP A 30 -40.00 -11.74 -33.26
C ASP A 30 -39.87 -12.56 -34.55
N ASN A 31 -40.96 -13.19 -35.01
CA ASN A 31 -40.98 -13.92 -36.28
C ASN A 31 -40.81 -12.97 -37.48
N TRP A 32 -41.43 -11.79 -37.49
CA TRP A 32 -41.22 -10.81 -38.57
C TRP A 32 -39.75 -10.43 -38.72
N PHE A 33 -39.09 -10.12 -37.61
CA PHE A 33 -37.67 -9.75 -37.65
C PHE A 33 -36.74 -10.94 -37.94
N LYS A 34 -37.12 -12.16 -37.56
CA LYS A 34 -36.39 -13.37 -37.99
C LYS A 34 -36.47 -13.57 -39.50
N ASP A 35 -37.64 -13.35 -40.09
CA ASP A 35 -37.82 -13.46 -41.54
C ASP A 35 -37.06 -12.35 -42.26
N LEU A 36 -37.13 -11.10 -41.79
CA LEU A 36 -36.35 -9.99 -42.34
C LEU A 36 -34.83 -10.24 -42.29
N GLU A 37 -34.32 -10.78 -41.17
CA GLU A 37 -32.91 -11.17 -41.03
C GLU A 37 -32.55 -12.31 -42.00
N LYS A 38 -33.42 -13.32 -42.13
CA LYS A 38 -33.21 -14.49 -43.00
C LYS A 38 -33.16 -14.11 -44.48
N GLU A 39 -34.07 -13.23 -44.92
CA GLU A 39 -34.13 -12.71 -46.29
C GLU A 39 -33.11 -11.58 -46.53
N LYS A 40 -32.25 -11.29 -45.53
CA LYS A 40 -31.21 -10.24 -45.57
C LYS A 40 -31.74 -8.85 -45.89
N ILE A 41 -32.98 -8.58 -45.50
CA ILE A 41 -33.62 -7.28 -45.68
C ILE A 41 -33.17 -6.38 -44.55
N HIS A 42 -33.46 -6.73 -43.30
CA HIS A 42 -33.13 -5.90 -42.15
C HIS A 42 -32.59 -6.73 -40.98
N TYR A 43 -31.54 -6.24 -40.33
CA TYR A 43 -30.94 -6.90 -39.16
C TYR A 43 -31.18 -6.16 -37.85
N VAL A 44 -31.55 -6.90 -36.81
CA VAL A 44 -31.77 -6.36 -35.45
C VAL A 44 -30.45 -6.27 -34.70
N GLN A 45 -30.24 -5.17 -33.97
CA GLN A 45 -29.06 -4.99 -33.12
C GLN A 45 -29.02 -6.00 -31.97
N ARG A 46 -27.80 -6.31 -31.49
CA ARG A 46 -27.56 -7.26 -30.41
C ARG A 46 -26.60 -6.69 -29.38
N VAL A 47 -26.93 -6.87 -28.11
CA VAL A 47 -26.00 -6.65 -26.99
C VAL A 47 -25.65 -8.03 -26.45
N GLY A 48 -24.45 -8.50 -26.75
CA GLY A 48 -24.08 -9.91 -26.56
C GLY A 48 -24.93 -10.83 -27.45
N LYS A 49 -25.68 -11.75 -26.85
CA LYS A 49 -26.56 -12.69 -27.57
C LYS A 49 -28.03 -12.24 -27.67
N GLU A 50 -28.39 -11.12 -27.03
CA GLU A 50 -29.77 -10.69 -26.92
C GLU A 50 -30.12 -9.60 -27.93
N LYS A 51 -31.25 -9.78 -28.63
CA LYS A 51 -31.81 -8.75 -29.53
C LYS A 51 -32.23 -7.50 -28.76
N VAL A 52 -31.91 -6.34 -29.31
CA VAL A 52 -32.28 -5.02 -28.81
C VAL A 52 -32.85 -4.23 -29.98
N TYR A 53 -34.07 -3.72 -29.81
CA TYR A 53 -34.83 -3.05 -30.85
C TYR A 53 -34.77 -1.53 -30.64
N ASP A 54 -34.57 -0.77 -31.70
CA ASP A 54 -34.51 0.69 -31.68
C ASP A 54 -35.73 1.33 -32.38
N GLU A 55 -35.63 2.64 -32.63
CA GLU A 55 -36.71 3.43 -33.23
C GLU A 55 -36.95 3.06 -34.70
N LEU A 56 -35.89 2.68 -35.43
CA LEU A 56 -36.02 2.21 -36.81
C LEU A 56 -36.74 0.86 -36.85
N ASP A 57 -36.38 -0.06 -35.95
CA ASP A 57 -37.10 -1.32 -35.79
C ASP A 57 -38.60 -1.05 -35.52
N LEU A 58 -38.91 -0.05 -34.69
CA LEU A 58 -40.30 0.30 -34.37
C LEU A 58 -41.07 0.79 -35.60
N GLU A 59 -40.46 1.62 -36.43
CA GLU A 59 -41.06 2.12 -37.67
C GLU A 59 -41.33 0.98 -38.67
N ILE A 60 -40.35 0.09 -38.87
CA ILE A 60 -40.50 -1.10 -39.72
C ILE A 60 -41.63 -2.00 -39.19
N ALA A 61 -41.68 -2.24 -37.88
CA ALA A 61 -42.71 -3.08 -37.29
C ALA A 61 -44.11 -2.46 -37.40
N LYS A 62 -44.23 -1.14 -37.26
CA LYS A 62 -45.49 -0.41 -37.50
C LYS A 62 -45.91 -0.50 -38.95
N TYR A 63 -44.98 -0.35 -39.89
CA TYR A 63 -45.24 -0.50 -41.32
C TYR A 63 -45.77 -1.90 -41.65
N ILE A 64 -45.11 -2.95 -41.16
CA ILE A 64 -45.55 -4.33 -41.33
C ILE A 64 -46.94 -4.52 -40.72
N SER A 65 -47.16 -4.05 -39.49
CA SER A 65 -48.46 -4.18 -38.82
C SER A 65 -49.58 -3.50 -39.64
N GLN A 66 -49.35 -2.27 -40.09
CA GLN A 66 -50.30 -1.51 -40.87
C GLN A 66 -50.63 -2.23 -42.19
N LYS A 67 -49.62 -2.66 -42.94
CA LYS A 67 -49.83 -3.35 -44.23
C LYS A 67 -50.52 -4.71 -44.07
N ARG A 68 -50.25 -5.40 -42.96
CA ARG A 68 -50.96 -6.63 -42.61
C ARG A 68 -52.43 -6.37 -42.30
N ASP A 69 -52.74 -5.28 -41.62
CA ASP A 69 -54.12 -4.87 -41.35
C ASP A 69 -54.83 -4.39 -42.65
N GLU A 70 -54.07 -3.86 -43.63
CA GLU A 70 -54.54 -3.57 -45.01
C GLU A 70 -54.69 -4.83 -45.89
N GLY A 71 -54.36 -6.03 -45.38
CA GLY A 71 -54.55 -7.31 -46.07
C GLY A 71 -53.39 -7.79 -46.94
N TRP A 72 -52.24 -7.11 -46.92
CA TRP A 72 -51.07 -7.51 -47.70
C TRP A 72 -50.44 -8.80 -47.16
N THR A 73 -49.85 -9.62 -48.03
CA THR A 73 -49.04 -10.78 -47.61
C THR A 73 -47.70 -10.32 -47.04
N LEU A 74 -47.11 -11.09 -46.12
CA LEU A 74 -45.78 -10.76 -45.57
C LEU A 74 -44.73 -10.67 -46.68
N GLU A 75 -44.79 -11.57 -47.67
CA GLU A 75 -43.91 -11.54 -48.84
C GLU A 75 -43.99 -10.22 -49.62
N ALA A 76 -45.20 -9.71 -49.90
CA ALA A 76 -45.38 -8.44 -50.59
C ALA A 76 -44.86 -7.26 -49.76
N ILE A 77 -45.04 -7.31 -48.44
CA ILE A 77 -44.55 -6.29 -47.51
C ILE A 77 -43.01 -6.30 -47.48
N TYR A 78 -42.40 -7.47 -47.39
CA TYR A 78 -40.94 -7.63 -47.37
C TYR A 78 -40.32 -7.18 -48.69
N LEU A 79 -40.93 -7.50 -49.82
CA LEU A 79 -40.51 -7.02 -51.13
C LEU A 79 -40.59 -5.48 -51.23
N SER A 80 -41.67 -4.89 -50.71
CA SER A 80 -41.82 -3.42 -50.64
C SER A 80 -40.75 -2.76 -49.77
N LEU A 81 -40.38 -3.37 -48.63
CA LEU A 81 -39.27 -2.90 -47.80
C LEU A 81 -37.93 -3.01 -48.53
N GLN A 82 -37.68 -4.14 -49.19
CA GLN A 82 -36.44 -4.41 -49.92
C GLN A 82 -36.23 -3.48 -51.12
N ASN A 83 -37.30 -3.16 -51.84
CA ASN A 83 -37.24 -2.29 -53.02
C ASN A 83 -37.20 -0.79 -52.66
N GLY A 84 -37.35 -0.44 -51.38
CA GLY A 84 -37.40 0.96 -50.92
C GLY A 84 -38.74 1.65 -51.13
N ASP A 85 -39.80 0.92 -51.54
CA ASP A 85 -41.15 1.48 -51.73
C ASP A 85 -41.78 1.97 -50.42
N ALA A 86 -41.27 1.50 -49.29
CA ALA A 86 -41.71 1.89 -47.95
C ALA A 86 -41.13 3.23 -47.46
N ASP A 87 -40.16 3.81 -48.18
CA ASP A 87 -39.43 5.03 -47.77
C ASP A 87 -38.86 4.97 -46.34
N LEU A 88 -38.42 3.78 -45.93
CA LEU A 88 -37.80 3.52 -44.64
C LEU A 88 -36.33 3.16 -44.85
N GLU A 89 -35.48 3.60 -43.93
CA GLU A 89 -34.10 3.15 -43.88
C GLU A 89 -34.05 1.64 -43.55
N ILE A 90 -33.16 0.92 -44.21
CA ILE A 90 -33.03 -0.52 -44.00
C ILE A 90 -31.59 -0.82 -43.60
N ARG A 91 -31.42 -1.55 -42.49
CA ARG A 91 -30.12 -2.01 -42.03
C ARG A 91 -29.79 -3.34 -42.73
N SER A 92 -29.34 -3.26 -43.98
CA SER A 92 -28.92 -4.41 -44.79
C SER A 92 -27.48 -4.90 -44.49
N ASP A 93 -26.67 -4.05 -43.86
CA ASP A 93 -25.20 -4.22 -43.84
C ASP A 93 -24.66 -4.95 -42.60
N TYR A 94 -25.53 -5.59 -41.82
CA TYR A 94 -25.05 -6.41 -40.70
C TYR A 94 -24.84 -7.86 -41.15
N ILE A 95 -23.63 -8.14 -41.63
CA ILE A 95 -23.08 -9.49 -41.63
C ILE A 95 -22.74 -9.78 -40.16
N PRO A 96 -23.24 -10.86 -39.53
CA PRO A 96 -22.64 -11.35 -38.31
C PRO A 96 -21.24 -11.85 -38.67
N ASP A 97 -20.27 -10.95 -38.68
CA ASP A 97 -18.89 -11.29 -38.95
C ASP A 97 -18.35 -12.00 -37.70
N GLU A 98 -18.41 -13.34 -37.73
CA GLU A 98 -17.68 -14.16 -36.76
C GLU A 98 -16.17 -13.87 -36.82
N ASP A 99 -15.64 -13.31 -37.92
CA ASP A 99 -14.21 -13.04 -38.12
C ASP A 99 -13.77 -11.56 -37.90
N GLU A 100 -14.56 -10.56 -38.30
CA GLU A 100 -14.13 -9.15 -38.16
C GLU A 100 -14.32 -8.62 -36.73
N THR A 101 -15.36 -9.08 -36.03
CA THR A 101 -15.54 -8.83 -34.60
C THR A 101 -14.39 -9.45 -33.80
N ALA A 102 -13.87 -10.60 -34.20
CA ALA A 102 -12.75 -11.26 -33.52
C ALA A 102 -11.46 -10.45 -33.63
N LEU A 103 -11.12 -9.92 -34.81
CA LEU A 103 -9.91 -9.10 -35.04
C LEU A 103 -9.95 -7.73 -34.35
N ILE A 104 -11.12 -7.06 -34.36
CA ILE A 104 -11.30 -5.77 -33.65
C ILE A 104 -11.30 -6.01 -32.14
N THR A 105 -11.96 -7.07 -31.68
CA THR A 105 -12.00 -7.45 -30.25
C THR A 105 -10.61 -7.88 -29.76
N GLU A 106 -9.83 -8.59 -30.56
CA GLU A 106 -8.48 -9.02 -30.19
C GLU A 106 -7.49 -7.84 -30.13
N ARG A 107 -7.52 -6.90 -31.09
CA ARG A 107 -6.72 -5.67 -30.97
C ARG A 107 -7.11 -4.82 -29.76
N HIS A 108 -8.41 -4.70 -29.47
CA HIS A 108 -8.90 -3.92 -28.33
C HIS A 108 -8.58 -4.61 -27.00
N ILE A 109 -8.69 -5.94 -26.93
CA ILE A 109 -8.22 -6.72 -25.77
C ILE A 109 -6.71 -6.60 -25.60
N GLN A 110 -5.95 -6.57 -26.71
CA GLN A 110 -4.51 -6.44 -26.64
C GLN A 110 -4.08 -5.05 -26.16
N SER A 111 -4.75 -3.97 -26.59
CA SER A 111 -4.49 -2.63 -26.07
C SER A 111 -4.84 -2.53 -24.58
N ILE A 112 -5.99 -3.08 -24.17
CA ILE A 112 -6.37 -3.14 -22.74
C ILE A 112 -5.35 -3.95 -21.93
N ARG A 113 -4.83 -5.06 -22.47
CA ARG A 113 -3.80 -5.87 -21.80
C ARG A 113 -2.49 -5.11 -21.65
N GLU A 114 -2.04 -4.38 -22.66
CA GLU A 114 -0.81 -3.59 -22.55
C GLU A 114 -0.98 -2.40 -21.60
N GLU A 115 -2.12 -1.69 -21.65
CA GLU A 115 -2.43 -0.63 -20.68
C GLU A 115 -2.47 -1.17 -19.25
N LEU A 116 -3.17 -2.29 -19.02
CA LEU A 116 -3.21 -2.95 -17.72
C LEU A 116 -1.82 -3.40 -17.26
N LYS A 117 -1.00 -3.92 -18.17
CA LYS A 117 0.36 -4.36 -17.86
C LYS A 117 1.25 -3.19 -17.51
N GLU A 118 1.16 -2.06 -18.21
CA GLU A 118 1.89 -0.84 -17.88
C GLU A 118 1.45 -0.26 -16.54
N GLU A 119 0.14 -0.23 -16.27
CA GLU A 119 -0.40 0.22 -14.99
C GLU A 119 0.05 -0.69 -13.85
N MET A 120 -0.04 -2.02 -14.02
CA MET A 120 0.47 -2.98 -13.05
C MET A 120 1.98 -2.85 -12.84
N LEU A 121 2.77 -2.63 -13.89
CA LEU A 121 4.21 -2.44 -13.75
C LEU A 121 4.53 -1.17 -12.94
N THR A 122 3.74 -0.11 -13.16
CA THR A 122 3.86 1.15 -12.44
C THR A 122 3.48 0.98 -10.98
N GLN A 123 2.33 0.39 -10.69
CA GLN A 123 1.89 0.07 -9.32
C GLN A 123 2.90 -0.84 -8.60
N PHE A 124 3.47 -1.82 -9.30
CA PHE A 124 4.49 -2.72 -8.72
C PHE A 124 5.79 -1.98 -8.41
N LYS A 125 6.23 -1.06 -9.28
CA LYS A 125 7.38 -0.20 -9.01
C LYS A 125 7.14 0.71 -7.80
N ASP A 126 5.95 1.30 -7.70
CA ASP A 126 5.59 2.17 -6.57
C ASP A 126 5.51 1.39 -5.26
N LEU A 127 4.91 0.20 -5.27
CA LEU A 127 4.88 -0.72 -4.13
C LEU A 127 6.29 -1.13 -3.70
N ASN A 128 7.17 -1.51 -4.64
CA ASN A 128 8.55 -1.86 -4.32
C ASN A 128 9.33 -0.66 -3.74
N LYS A 129 9.08 0.54 -4.24
CA LYS A 129 9.68 1.76 -3.70
C LYS A 129 9.21 2.02 -2.27
N ALA A 130 7.90 1.94 -2.03
CA ALA A 130 7.31 2.11 -0.71
C ALA A 130 7.82 1.05 0.29
N PHE A 131 7.89 -0.21 -0.13
CA PHE A 131 8.44 -1.30 0.68
C PHE A 131 9.91 -1.07 1.01
N SER A 132 10.71 -0.66 0.02
CA SER A 132 12.14 -0.36 0.21
C SER A 132 12.35 0.80 1.18
N GLN A 133 11.53 1.85 1.08
CA GLN A 133 11.57 2.99 2.01
C GLN A 133 11.18 2.56 3.43
N PHE A 134 10.10 1.79 3.58
CA PHE A 134 9.67 1.25 4.87
C PHE A 134 10.76 0.38 5.52
N ALA A 135 11.37 -0.52 4.74
CA ALA A 135 12.45 -1.38 5.23
C ALA A 135 13.67 -0.55 5.70
N GLN A 136 14.05 0.50 4.95
CA GLN A 136 15.13 1.40 5.35
C GLN A 136 14.80 2.17 6.63
N GLU A 137 13.56 2.65 6.78
CA GLU A 137 13.13 3.39 7.96
C GLU A 137 13.15 2.51 9.22
N GLU A 138 12.60 1.31 9.14
CA GLU A 138 12.60 0.37 10.26
C GLU A 138 14.01 -0.08 10.65
N LEU A 139 14.88 -0.32 9.67
CA LEU A 139 16.28 -0.65 9.92
C LEU A 139 17.02 0.53 10.57
N GLY A 140 16.73 1.76 10.12
CA GLY A 140 17.25 2.99 10.73
C GLY A 140 16.79 3.18 12.18
N LYS A 141 15.51 2.93 12.48
CA LYS A 141 14.98 2.98 13.86
C LYS A 141 15.66 1.94 14.75
N LYS A 142 15.82 0.70 14.27
CA LYS A 142 16.48 -0.37 15.02
C LYS A 142 17.93 -0.04 15.33
N LEU A 143 18.68 0.47 14.34
CA LEU A 143 20.07 0.88 14.53
C LEU A 143 20.19 2.03 15.53
N LEU A 144 19.28 3.01 15.48
CA LEU A 144 19.25 4.11 16.44
C LEU A 144 18.94 3.65 17.88
N LEU A 145 18.03 2.68 18.03
CA LEU A 145 17.73 2.06 19.32
C LEU A 145 18.94 1.30 19.87
N GLU A 146 19.63 0.56 19.02
CA GLU A 146 20.83 -0.19 19.37
C GLU A 146 22.00 0.74 19.75
N ASP A 147 22.21 1.83 19.02
CA ASP A 147 23.20 2.86 19.39
C ASP A 147 22.88 3.50 20.74
N LYS A 148 21.62 3.88 20.99
CA LYS A 148 21.20 4.43 22.30
C LYS A 148 21.40 3.44 23.44
N ALA A 149 21.07 2.16 23.24
CA ALA A 149 21.28 1.12 24.25
C ALA A 149 22.78 0.92 24.53
N THR A 150 23.60 0.88 23.48
CA THR A 150 25.05 0.75 23.57
C THR A 150 25.67 1.94 24.28
N GLN A 151 25.27 3.16 23.96
CA GLN A 151 25.73 4.37 24.65
C GLN A 151 25.33 4.38 26.13
N ARG A 152 24.12 3.93 26.46
CA ARG A 152 23.68 3.81 27.85
C ARG A 152 24.53 2.79 28.61
N GLN A 153 24.84 1.65 27.99
CA GLN A 153 25.67 0.61 28.58
C GLN A 153 27.09 1.13 28.84
N ARG A 154 27.71 1.81 27.87
CA ARG A 154 29.04 2.44 28.04
C ARG A 154 29.05 3.44 29.19
N ARG A 155 28.04 4.31 29.29
CA ARG A 155 27.93 5.27 30.42
C ARG A 155 27.82 4.57 31.77
N LEU A 156 27.08 3.46 31.83
CA LEU A 156 26.95 2.67 33.06
C LEU A 156 28.29 2.02 33.44
N GLU A 157 28.99 1.45 32.46
CA GLU A 157 30.33 0.88 32.62
C GLU A 157 31.33 1.95 33.09
N ASP A 158 31.35 3.13 32.46
CA ASP A 158 32.20 4.25 32.86
C ASP A 158 31.96 4.65 34.33
N LEU A 159 30.69 4.76 34.75
CA LEU A 159 30.34 5.08 36.14
C LEU A 159 30.80 4.00 37.13
N ILE A 160 30.66 2.73 36.76
CA ILE A 160 31.12 1.60 37.58
C ILE A 160 32.64 1.62 37.70
N THR A 161 33.36 1.85 36.60
CA THR A 161 34.83 1.92 36.59
C THR A 161 35.33 3.09 37.42
N GLN A 162 34.77 4.29 37.25
CA GLN A 162 35.08 5.45 38.09
C GLN A 162 34.87 5.14 39.57
N ARG A 163 33.77 4.46 39.92
CA ARG A 163 33.49 4.09 41.31
C ARG A 163 34.53 3.13 41.88
N ARG A 164 34.93 2.11 41.10
CA ARG A 164 35.96 1.14 41.50
C ARG A 164 37.30 1.80 41.74
N VAL A 165 37.69 2.76 40.89
CA VAL A 165 38.91 3.56 41.05
C VAL A 165 38.90 4.31 42.37
N VAL A 166 37.83 5.05 42.66
CA VAL A 166 37.68 5.78 43.93
C VAL A 166 37.76 4.82 45.12
N ASP A 167 37.06 3.70 45.07
CA ASP A 167 37.02 2.73 46.17
C ASP A 167 38.40 2.07 46.39
N LYS A 168 39.18 1.82 45.32
CA LYS A 168 40.56 1.34 45.40
C LYS A 168 41.47 2.37 46.05
N LEU A 169 41.48 3.60 45.53
CA LEU A 169 42.34 4.68 46.04
C LEU A 169 42.02 5.02 47.49
N ARG A 170 40.74 4.99 47.90
CA ARG A 170 40.37 5.19 49.31
C ARG A 170 40.89 4.09 50.23
N LYS A 171 40.96 2.84 49.77
CA LYS A 171 41.55 1.75 50.55
C LYS A 171 43.06 1.95 50.71
N GLU A 172 43.74 2.31 49.63
CA GLU A 172 45.18 2.61 49.64
C GLU A 172 45.49 3.81 50.54
N ALA A 173 44.72 4.89 50.43
CA ALA A 173 44.86 6.07 51.28
C ALA A 173 44.70 5.73 52.77
N LYS A 174 43.74 4.87 53.14
CA LYS A 174 43.57 4.43 54.53
C LYS A 174 44.79 3.66 55.05
N LEU A 175 45.41 2.83 54.22
CA LEU A 175 46.64 2.12 54.57
C LEU A 175 47.81 3.11 54.71
N LYS A 176 47.95 4.04 53.76
CA LYS A 176 48.97 5.10 53.80
C LYS A 176 48.82 6.07 54.95
N TRP A 177 47.60 6.33 55.40
CA TRP A 177 47.35 7.09 56.61
C TRP A 177 47.93 6.40 57.85
N MET A 178 47.86 5.07 57.93
CA MET A 178 48.46 4.33 59.05
C MET A 178 49.99 4.40 59.07
N GLU A 179 50.61 4.77 57.96
CA GLU A 179 52.07 4.99 57.86
C GLU A 179 52.48 6.42 58.27
N GLN A 180 51.53 7.34 58.43
CA GLN A 180 51.84 8.74 58.78
C GLN A 180 52.35 8.88 60.22
N PRO A 181 53.17 9.93 60.49
CA PRO A 181 53.67 10.24 61.82
C PRO A 181 52.57 10.37 62.88
N GLU A 182 52.88 9.92 64.11
CA GLU A 182 51.89 9.82 65.17
C GLU A 182 51.34 11.19 65.64
N ASP A 183 52.15 12.23 65.51
CA ASP A 183 51.81 13.64 65.76
C ASP A 183 50.86 14.22 64.70
N GLU A 184 50.89 13.70 63.48
CA GLU A 184 49.91 14.05 62.45
C GLU A 184 48.60 13.27 62.63
N ARG A 185 48.71 11.99 62.98
CA ARG A 185 47.53 11.12 63.12
C ARG A 185 46.72 11.36 64.37
N PHE A 186 47.32 11.86 65.45
CA PHE A 186 46.63 11.99 66.73
C PHE A 186 46.74 13.38 67.33
N ILE A 187 45.61 13.86 67.86
CA ILE A 187 45.52 15.11 68.60
C ILE A 187 45.24 14.83 70.08
N LYS A 188 45.69 15.74 70.94
CA LYS A 188 45.36 15.71 72.38
C LYS A 188 44.16 16.62 72.60
N VAL A 189 43.07 16.06 73.14
CA VAL A 189 41.85 16.82 73.41
C VAL A 189 41.47 16.77 74.90
N GLY A 190 40.84 17.85 75.36
CA GLY A 190 40.33 18.00 76.73
C GLY A 190 41.41 18.25 77.80
N ILE A 191 40.94 18.47 79.03
CA ILE A 191 41.79 18.84 80.19
C ILE A 191 42.76 17.70 80.59
N PHE A 192 42.37 16.44 80.34
CA PHE A 192 43.21 15.25 80.59
C PHE A 192 44.11 14.87 79.42
N ARG A 193 44.19 15.68 78.36
CA ARG A 193 45.05 15.47 77.17
C ARG A 193 44.94 14.07 76.57
N LYS A 194 43.72 13.51 76.50
CA LYS A 194 43.49 12.18 75.92
C LYS A 194 43.86 12.22 74.44
N LYS A 195 44.63 11.23 73.99
CA LYS A 195 45.04 11.07 72.60
C LYS A 195 43.88 10.45 71.80
N ILE A 196 43.42 11.13 70.75
CA ILE A 196 42.41 10.64 69.82
C ILE A 196 42.91 10.79 68.39
N GLU A 197 42.44 9.94 67.48
CA GLU A 197 42.78 10.05 66.06
C GLU A 197 42.19 11.35 65.48
N ASN A 198 42.97 12.06 64.68
CA ASN A 198 42.55 13.27 64.00
C ASN A 198 41.73 12.91 62.76
N MET A 199 40.41 12.83 62.93
CA MET A 199 39.49 12.43 61.88
C MET A 199 39.41 13.44 60.73
N ASP A 200 39.58 14.73 61.01
CA ASP A 200 39.55 15.78 59.98
C ASP A 200 40.77 15.67 59.07
N LYS A 201 41.98 15.61 59.64
CA LYS A 201 43.21 15.40 58.84
C LYS A 201 43.21 14.07 58.10
N LYS A 202 42.65 13.01 58.69
CA LYS A 202 42.51 11.71 58.03
C LYS A 202 41.63 11.81 56.79
N ASN A 203 40.49 12.50 56.89
CA ASN A 203 39.59 12.68 55.76
C ASN A 203 40.21 13.57 54.69
N GLU A 204 40.87 14.68 55.07
CA GLU A 204 41.63 15.53 54.16
C GLU A 204 42.71 14.73 53.42
N PHE A 205 43.51 13.95 54.14
CA PHE A 205 44.53 13.09 53.54
C PHE A 205 43.95 12.09 52.54
N ILE A 206 42.83 11.45 52.87
CA ILE A 206 42.19 10.47 51.98
C ILE A 206 41.67 11.14 50.70
N GLU A 207 41.00 12.29 50.82
CA GLU A 207 40.46 12.99 49.65
C GLU A 207 41.59 13.57 48.77
N GLU A 208 42.64 14.12 49.37
CA GLU A 208 43.84 14.58 48.66
C GLU A 208 44.51 13.42 47.91
N TYR A 209 44.70 12.28 48.59
CA TYR A 209 45.30 11.09 47.99
C TYR A 209 44.48 10.58 46.80
N VAL A 210 43.15 10.51 46.96
CA VAL A 210 42.27 10.12 45.85
C VAL A 210 42.40 11.12 44.71
N SER A 211 42.29 12.41 44.97
CA SER A 211 42.34 13.48 43.95
C SER A 211 43.63 13.43 43.13
N VAL A 212 44.79 13.34 43.80
CA VAL A 212 46.11 13.32 43.14
C VAL A 212 46.33 12.06 42.29
N ASN A 213 45.79 10.91 42.71
CA ASN A 213 46.03 9.63 42.04
C ASN A 213 44.90 9.22 41.09
N TYR A 214 43.77 9.93 41.09
CA TYR A 214 42.54 9.55 40.38
C TYR A 214 42.75 9.35 38.89
N GLU A 215 43.28 10.35 38.20
CA GLU A 215 43.45 10.32 36.74
C GLU A 215 44.35 9.17 36.29
N LYS A 216 45.50 9.00 36.97
CA LYS A 216 46.46 7.93 36.67
C LYS A 216 45.84 6.54 36.83
N GLU A 217 45.13 6.32 37.93
CA GLU A 217 44.49 5.03 38.20
C GLU A 217 43.31 4.78 37.26
N LEU A 218 42.55 5.82 36.93
CA LEU A 218 41.46 5.75 35.96
C LEU A 218 41.95 5.32 34.57
N LEU A 219 43.04 5.93 34.09
CA LEU A 219 43.67 5.56 32.81
C LEU A 219 44.18 4.11 32.81
N THR A 220 44.72 3.66 33.94
CA THR A 220 45.21 2.28 34.10
C THR A 220 44.05 1.28 34.05
N MET A 221 42.93 1.59 34.71
CA MET A 221 41.76 0.73 34.75
C MET A 221 41.06 0.64 33.39
N PHE A 222 40.93 1.75 32.66
CA PHE A 222 40.43 1.74 31.28
C PHE A 222 41.36 1.01 30.29
N GLY A 223 42.68 1.07 30.51
CA GLY A 223 43.66 0.30 29.72
C GLY A 223 43.48 -1.21 29.90
N ASN A 224 43.31 -1.67 31.14
CA ASN A 224 43.13 -3.08 31.46
C ASN A 224 41.73 -3.63 31.10
N ASP A 225 40.68 -2.81 31.24
CA ASP A 225 39.32 -3.23 30.90
C ASP A 225 39.14 -3.44 29.37
N ASN A 226 39.83 -2.66 28.52
CA ASN A 226 39.81 -2.85 27.07
C ASN A 226 40.43 -4.19 26.61
N GLU A 227 41.52 -4.65 27.23
CA GLU A 227 42.12 -5.95 26.92
C GLU A 227 41.20 -7.12 27.34
N SER A 228 40.42 -6.96 28.41
CA SER A 228 39.50 -8.00 28.89
C SER A 228 38.26 -8.20 28.00
N LEU A 229 37.84 -7.17 27.25
CA LEU A 229 36.67 -7.23 26.37
C LEU A 229 36.96 -7.89 25.02
N GLU A 230 38.21 -7.84 24.52
CA GLU A 230 38.58 -8.49 23.26
C GLU A 230 38.62 -10.03 23.36
N HIS A 231 38.88 -10.58 24.55
CA HIS A 231 38.96 -12.03 24.76
C HIS A 231 37.61 -12.76 24.88
N THR A 232 36.48 -12.05 24.91
CA THR A 232 35.14 -12.66 25.08
C THR A 232 34.31 -12.71 23.80
N LYS A 233 34.88 -12.29 22.66
CA LYS A 233 34.21 -12.30 21.34
C LYS A 233 34.69 -13.38 20.37
N SER A 234 35.38 -14.41 20.84
CA SER A 234 35.88 -15.50 19.98
C SER A 234 35.05 -16.77 20.05
#